data_AF-A0A538M2A8-F1
#
_entry.id   AF-A0A538M2A8-F1
#
_cell.length_a   1.000
_cell.length_b   1.000
_cell.length_c   1.000
_cell.angle_alpha   90.00
_cell.angle_beta   90.00
_cell.angle_gamma   90.00
#
_symmetry.space_group_name_H-M   'P 1'
#
loop_
_entity.id
_entity.type
_entity.pdbx_description
1 polymer ?
#
loop_
_entity_poly.entity_id
_entity_poly.type
_entity_poly.pdbx_seq_one_letter_code
_entity_poly.pdbx_strand_id
1 'polypeptide(L)' 'MSSDQGIETGTEVEVRNRFTGEWSVGFEVMGRSNGVVRVRRLRDGAIIPAAFREEEVRVCATATESS' A
#
# COMPACT_ATOMS: atom_id res chain seq x y z
N MET A 1 -21.67 8.02 -2.70
CA MET A 1 -20.31 8.59 -2.70
C MET A 1 -19.35 7.44 -2.84
N SER A 2 -19.10 7.06 -4.10
CA SER A 2 -17.94 6.25 -4.51
C SER A 2 -16.68 7.01 -4.06
N SER A 3 -15.68 6.44 -3.40
CA SER A 3 -14.95 5.25 -3.83
C SER A 3 -14.32 4.53 -2.62
N ASP A 4 -15.04 3.60 -1.99
CA ASP A 4 -14.41 2.45 -1.32
C ASP A 4 -13.95 1.49 -2.43
N GLN A 5 -13.06 1.95 -3.31
CA GLN A 5 -12.28 1.04 -4.15
C GLN A 5 -11.10 0.61 -3.28
N GLY A 6 -11.47 -0.03 -2.18
CA GLY A 6 -10.63 -0.26 -1.02
C GLY A 6 -9.48 -1.16 -1.40
N ILE A 7 -8.26 -0.71 -1.12
CA ILE A 7 -7.08 -1.53 -1.33
C ILE A 7 -7.24 -2.81 -0.51
N GLU A 8 -7.34 -3.95 -1.20
CA GLU A 8 -7.56 -5.24 -0.57
C GLU A 8 -6.27 -5.77 0.05
N THR A 9 -6.39 -6.64 1.05
CA THR A 9 -5.23 -7.36 1.57
C THR A 9 -4.67 -8.29 0.50
N GLY A 10 -3.35 -8.29 0.31
CA GLY A 10 -2.67 -8.99 -0.77
C GLY A 10 -2.47 -8.15 -2.04
N THR A 11 -3.01 -6.92 -2.10
CA THR A 11 -2.76 -6.02 -3.23
C THR A 11 -1.36 -5.42 -3.14
N GLU A 12 -0.63 -5.44 -4.26
CA GLU A 12 0.64 -4.72 -4.39
C GLU A 12 0.38 -3.21 -4.45
N VAL A 13 1.10 -2.49 -3.59
CA VAL A 13 1.00 -1.05 -3.41
C VAL A 13 2.36 -0.40 -3.41
N GLU A 14 2.32 0.89 -3.63
CA GLU A 14 3.43 1.81 -3.45
C GLU A 14 3.15 2.66 -2.22
N VAL A 15 4.16 2.86 -1.39
CA VAL A 15 4.05 3.71 -0.19
C VAL A 15 4.85 4.98 -0.36
N ARG A 16 4.30 6.09 0.13
CA ARG A 16 4.97 7.38 0.12
C ARG A 16 5.93 7.50 1.31
N ASN A 17 7.19 7.78 1.02
CA ASN A 17 8.17 8.10 2.02
C ASN A 17 7.92 9.51 2.57
N ARG A 18 7.62 9.64 3.86
CA ARG A 18 7.37 10.94 4.50
C ARG A 18 8.61 11.83 4.65
N PHE A 19 9.81 11.27 4.54
CA PHE A 19 11.08 11.99 4.67
C PHE A 19 11.55 12.53 3.33
N THR A 20 11.46 11.73 2.26
CA THR A 20 11.90 12.15 0.92
C THR A 20 10.75 12.62 0.03
N GLY A 21 9.51 12.29 0.39
CA GLY A 21 8.31 12.59 -0.40
C GLY A 21 8.07 11.63 -1.57
N GLU A 22 9.00 10.71 -1.82
CA GLU A 22 9.01 9.80 -2.96
C GLU A 22 8.11 8.57 -2.74
N TRP A 23 7.62 7.99 -3.84
CA TRP A 23 6.87 6.74 -3.80
C TRP A 23 7.82 5.56 -3.97
N SER A 24 7.66 4.56 -3.12
CA SER A 24 8.43 3.32 -3.16
C SER A 24 7.51 2.15 -3.50
N VAL A 25 7.85 1.40 -4.53
CA VAL A 25 7.14 0.19 -5.00
C VAL A 25 7.54 -1.06 -4.21
N GLY A 26 6.83 -2.17 -4.43
CA GLY A 26 7.20 -3.48 -3.88
C GLY A 26 6.71 -3.70 -2.46
N PHE A 27 5.54 -3.17 -2.14
CA PHE A 27 4.86 -3.39 -0.87
C PHE A 27 3.54 -4.09 -1.12
N GLU A 28 3.05 -4.83 -0.15
CA GLU A 28 1.78 -5.55 -0.22
C GLU A 28 0.95 -5.21 1.01
N VAL A 29 -0.34 -4.96 0.82
CA VAL A 29 -1.24 -4.68 1.95
C VAL A 29 -1.46 -5.93 2.79
N MET A 30 -1.09 -5.84 4.05
CA MET A 30 -1.31 -6.88 5.05
C MET A 30 -2.64 -6.74 5.77
N GLY A 31 -3.13 -5.51 5.89
CA GLY A 31 -4.35 -5.22 6.62
C GLY A 31 -4.66 -3.74 6.60
N ARG A 32 -5.96 -3.45 6.59
CA ARG A 32 -6.48 -2.10 6.83
C ARG A 32 -7.25 -2.10 8.15
N SER A 33 -7.03 -1.08 8.97
CA SER A 33 -7.74 -0.92 10.24
C SER A 33 -7.88 0.55 10.56
N ASN A 34 -9.11 1.03 10.69
CA ASN A 34 -9.42 2.38 11.16
C ASN A 34 -8.67 3.50 10.37
N GLY A 35 -8.64 3.40 9.03
CA GLY A 35 -7.93 4.35 8.15
C GLY A 35 -6.41 4.20 8.11
N VAL A 36 -5.87 3.17 8.75
CA VAL A 36 -4.44 2.82 8.71
C VAL A 36 -4.23 1.59 7.84
N VAL A 37 -3.29 1.69 6.92
CA VAL A 37 -2.82 0.61 6.07
C VAL A 37 -1.51 0.08 6.64
N ARG A 38 -1.46 -1.24 6.84
CA ARG A 38 -0.24 -1.97 7.15
C ARG A 38 0.26 -2.65 5.90
N VAL A 39 1.54 -2.52 5.64
CA VAL A 39 2.17 -3.14 4.47
C VAL A 39 3.35 -4.03 4.86
N ARG A 40 3.57 -5.06 4.04
CA ARG A 40 4.81 -5.84 4.03
C ARG A 40 5.62 -5.44 2.81
N ARG A 41 6.93 -5.29 2.97
CA ARG A 41 7.84 -5.11 1.84
C ARG A 41 8.13 -6.46 1.19
N LEU A 42 7.82 -6.61 -0.09
CA LEU A 42 7.98 -7.87 -0.83
C LEU A 42 9.43 -8.28 -1.00
N ARG A 43 10.35 -7.31 -1.09
CA ARG A 43 11.79 -7.55 -1.30
C ARG A 43 12.42 -8.48 -0.27
N ASP A 44 12.04 -8.33 0.99
CA ASP A 44 12.66 -9.02 2.13
C ASP A 44 11.61 -9.62 3.08
N GLY A 45 10.32 -9.49 2.74
CA GLY A 45 9.21 -9.97 3.55
C GLY A 45 9.00 -9.22 4.85
N ALA A 46 9.73 -8.12 5.10
CA ALA A 46 9.64 -7.39 6.35
C ALA A 46 8.31 -6.63 6.47
N ILE A 47 7.64 -6.79 7.61
CA ILE A 47 6.46 -5.99 7.95
C ILE A 47 6.95 -4.60 8.36
N ILE A 48 6.41 -3.57 7.72
CA ILE A 48 6.75 -2.20 8.06
C ILE A 48 5.94 -1.81 9.31
N PRO A 49 6.59 -1.50 10.45
CA PRO A 49 5.89 -1.15 11.68
C PRO A 49 5.21 0.23 11.60
N ALA A 50 5.54 1.03 10.59
CA ALA A 50 4.92 2.33 10.37
C ALA A 50 3.46 2.16 9.90
N ALA A 51 2.57 2.94 10.52
CA ALA A 51 1.22 3.16 10.04
C ALA A 51 1.25 4.10 8.84
N PHE A 52 0.70 3.66 7.71
CA PHE A 52 0.49 4.49 6.53
C PHE A 52 -0.98 4.90 6.46
N ARG A 53 -1.23 6.15 6.10
CA ARG A 53 -2.58 6.61 5.76
C ARG A 53 -2.92 6.20 4.34
N GLU A 54 -4.21 6.16 4.03
CA GLU A 54 -4.69 5.88 2.67
C GLU A 54 -4.13 6.87 1.62
N GLU A 55 -3.86 8.12 2.00
CA GLU A 55 -3.20 9.12 1.12
C GLU A 55 -1.70 8.83 0.87
N GLU A 56 -1.08 8.03 1.74
CA GLU A 56 0.33 7.63 1.66
C GLU A 56 0.50 6.28 0.97
N VAL A 57 -0.59 5.65 0.52
CA VAL A 57 -0.59 4.34 -0.14
C VAL A 57 -1.36 4.44 -1.46
N ARG A 58 -0.77 3.94 -2.54
CA ARG A 58 -1.46 3.84 -3.83
C ARG A 58 -1.30 2.43 -4.40
N VAL A 59 -2.30 1.95 -5.10
CA VAL A 59 -2.20 0.69 -5.85
C VAL A 59 -1.12 0.85 -6.92
N CYS A 60 -0.24 -0.13 -7.02
CA CYS A 60 0.74 -0.17 -8.09
C CYS A 60 -0.04 -0.29 -9.40
N ALA A 61 0.12 0.68 -10.31
CA ALA A 61 -0.65 0.73 -11.57
C ALA A 61 -0.47 -0.52 -12.45
N THR A 62 0.50 -1.39 -12.14
CA THR A 62 0.76 -2.66 -12.83
C THR A 62 -0.20 -3.79 -12.43
N ALA A 63 -1.01 -3.62 -11.38
CA ALA A 63 -1.95 -4.65 -10.90
C ALA A 63 -3.28 -4.71 -11.68
N THR A 64 -3.47 -3.84 -12.69
CA THR A 64 -4.69 -3.81 -13.52
C THR A 64 -4.37 -4.07 -15.00
N GLU A 65 -3.55 -5.07 -15.31
CA GLU A 65 -3.50 -5.70 -16.64
C GLU A 65 -3.34 -7.21 -16.50
N SER A 66 -4.37 -7.89 -16.01
CA SER A 66 -4.53 -9.35 -16.15
C SER A 66 -6.00 -9.70 -15.94
N SER A 67 -6.84 -9.49 -16.95
CA SER A 67 -8.03 -10.33 -17.17
C SER A 67 -8.49 -10.27 -18.63
#